data_AF-A0A3D9L8R3-F1
#
_entry.id   AF-A0A3D9L8R3-F1
#
_cell.length_a   1.000
_cell.length_b   1.000
_cell.length_c   1.000
_cell.angle_alpha   90.00
_cell.angle_beta   90.00
_cell.angle_gamma   90.00
#
_symmetry.space_group_name_H-M   'P 1'
#
loop_
_entity.id
_entity.type
_entity.pdbx_description
1 polymer ?
#
loop_
_entity_poly.entity_id
_entity_poly.type
_entity_poly.pdbx_seq_one_letter_code
_entity_poly.pdbx_strand_id
1 'polypeptide(L)'
;MIWLDYLLTVLHLVVILFVLLGWIHPRTRCLHRVVLLLVLVSWLLIGFIKGQLGYCLLTDWHWDIKRALGERHLPSSFIEYIVEHLTGVDFSKMVVDTATVAGLVLALVMTGVFWWKGGRRT
;
A
#
# COMPACT_ATOMS: atom_id res chain seq x y z
N MET A 1 7.11 15.57 15.77
CA MET A 1 7.75 14.52 14.95
C MET A 1 7.06 13.17 15.17
N ILE A 2 6.84 12.73 16.41
CA ILE A 2 6.08 11.50 16.73
C ILE A 2 4.63 11.49 16.18
N TRP A 3 3.91 12.61 16.27
CA TRP A 3 2.54 12.69 15.72
C TRP A 3 2.45 12.41 14.22
N LEU A 4 3.51 12.75 13.46
CA LEU A 4 3.56 12.55 12.02
C LEU A 4 3.81 11.08 11.66
N ASP A 5 4.59 10.37 12.48
CA ASP A 5 4.80 8.92 12.37
C ASP A 5 3.47 8.16 12.55
N TYR A 6 2.70 8.48 13.60
CA TYR A 6 1.37 7.89 13.80
C TYR A 6 0.40 8.25 12.67
N LEU A 7 0.39 9.52 12.23
CA LEU A 7 -0.48 9.96 11.14
C LEU A 7 -0.17 9.20 9.84
N LEU A 8 1.10 9.05 9.47
CA LEU A 8 1.50 8.31 8.28
C LEU A 8 1.23 6.81 8.40
N THR A 9 1.38 6.24 9.59
CA THR A 9 1.03 4.84 9.85
C THR A 9 -0.46 4.59 9.62
N VAL A 10 -1.31 5.42 10.25
CA VAL A 10 -2.77 5.32 10.10
C VAL A 10 -3.18 5.59 8.66
N LEU A 11 -2.61 6.61 8.01
CA LEU A 11 -2.90 6.94 6.62
C LEU A 11 -2.56 5.77 5.69
N HIS A 12 -1.38 5.16 5.82
CA HIS A 12 -1.01 3.98 5.03
C HIS A 12 -1.97 2.82 5.25
N LEU A 13 -2.30 2.50 6.50
CA LEU A 13 -3.23 1.42 6.82
C LEU A 13 -4.61 1.65 6.20
N VAL A 14 -5.11 2.89 6.28
CA VAL A 14 -6.37 3.28 5.64
C VAL A 14 -6.27 3.12 4.12
N VAL A 15 -5.17 3.53 3.48
CA VAL A 15 -4.96 3.34 2.04
C VAL A 15 -4.93 1.86 1.67
N ILE A 16 -4.21 1.02 2.42
CA ILE A 16 -4.14 -0.43 2.19
C ILE A 16 -5.53 -1.06 2.29
N LEU A 17 -6.26 -0.79 3.38
CA LEU A 17 -7.62 -1.30 3.56
C LEU A 17 -8.58 -0.78 2.48
N PHE A 18 -8.44 0.48 2.08
CA PHE A 18 -9.24 1.07 1.01
C PHE A 18 -8.91 0.48 -0.37
N VAL A 19 -7.67 0.08 -0.62
CA VAL A 19 -7.31 -0.66 -1.83
C VAL A 19 -7.90 -2.08 -1.78
N LEU A 20 -7.86 -2.75 -0.64
CA LEU A 20 -8.36 -4.12 -0.53
C LEU A 20 -9.89 -4.23 -0.53
N LEU A 21 -10.60 -3.24 0.02
CA LEU A 21 -12.05 -3.30 0.25
C LEU A 21 -12.84 -2.23 -0.52
N GLY A 22 -12.19 -1.16 -1.01
CA GLY A 22 -12.86 0.00 -1.60
C GLY A 22 -13.61 -0.28 -2.91
N TRP A 23 -13.33 -1.40 -3.57
CA TRP A 23 -14.05 -1.86 -4.77
C TRP A 23 -15.46 -2.42 -4.44
N ILE A 24 -15.70 -2.87 -3.21
CA ILE A 24 -16.96 -3.50 -2.80
C ILE A 24 -18.10 -2.47 -2.87
N HIS A 25 -17.90 -1.29 -2.27
CA HIS A 25 -18.95 -0.29 -2.11
C HIS A 25 -19.13 0.58 -3.39
N PRO A 26 -20.34 0.65 -3.98
CA PRO A 26 -20.54 1.26 -5.29
C PRO A 26 -20.23 2.77 -5.35
N ARG A 27 -20.45 3.53 -4.26
CA ARG A 27 -20.12 4.97 -4.23
C ARG A 27 -18.62 5.25 -4.19
N THR A 28 -17.83 4.35 -3.56
CA THR A 28 -16.38 4.53 -3.43
C THR A 28 -15.61 3.99 -4.62
N ARG A 29 -16.24 3.24 -5.54
CA ARG A 29 -15.56 2.68 -6.72
C ARG A 29 -14.83 3.72 -7.58
N CYS A 30 -15.40 4.91 -7.74
CA CYS A 30 -14.75 5.97 -8.50
C CYS A 30 -13.45 6.42 -7.83
N LEU A 31 -13.52 6.70 -6.52
CA LEU A 31 -12.37 7.08 -5.72
C LEU A 31 -11.34 5.95 -5.60
N HIS A 32 -11.81 4.71 -5.43
CA HIS A 32 -10.98 3.51 -5.36
C HIS A 32 -10.12 3.35 -6.62
N ARG A 33 -10.67 3.59 -7.82
CA ARG A 33 -9.87 3.59 -9.07
C ARG A 33 -8.74 4.60 -9.03
N VAL A 34 -9.01 5.83 -8.59
CA VAL A 34 -8.00 6.89 -8.51
C VAL A 34 -6.91 6.51 -7.52
N VAL A 35 -7.28 6.04 -6.33
CA VAL A 35 -6.31 5.61 -5.31
C VAL A 35 -5.50 4.41 -5.79
N LEU A 36 -6.14 3.42 -6.42
CA LEU A 36 -5.46 2.24 -6.97
C LEU A 36 -4.44 2.63 -8.05
N LEU A 37 -4.80 3.57 -8.93
CA LEU A 37 -3.88 4.12 -9.93
C LEU A 37 -2.70 4.87 -9.28
N LEU A 38 -2.96 5.68 -8.25
CA LEU A 38 -1.89 6.38 -7.53
C LEU A 38 -0.92 5.39 -6.86
N VAL A 39 -1.43 4.32 -6.27
CA VAL A 39 -0.62 3.25 -5.68
C VAL A 39 0.20 2.53 -6.75
N LEU A 40 -0.43 2.16 -7.87
CA LEU A 40 0.26 1.55 -9.02
C LEU A 40 1.37 2.44 -9.57
N VAL A 41 1.08 3.72 -9.80
CA VAL A 41 2.07 4.68 -10.30
C VAL A 41 3.20 4.86 -9.30
N SER A 42 2.90 4.92 -8.00
CA SER A 42 3.94 5.00 -6.96
C SER A 42 4.84 3.77 -6.98
N TRP A 43 4.28 2.57 -7.11
CA TRP A 43 5.03 1.33 -7.21
C TRP A 43 5.84 1.22 -8.50
N LEU A 44 5.26 1.61 -9.64
CA LEU A 44 5.93 1.53 -10.94
C LEU A 44 7.02 2.58 -11.10
N LEU A 45 6.84 3.78 -10.55
CA LEU A 45 7.88 4.82 -10.58
C LEU A 45 8.95 4.54 -9.53
N ILE A 46 8.55 4.48 -8.26
CA ILE A 46 9.50 4.47 -7.14
C ILE A 46 9.94 3.07 -6.81
N GLY A 47 9.03 2.10 -6.82
CA GLY A 47 9.42 0.69 -6.65
C GLY A 47 10.38 0.24 -7.74
N PHE A 48 10.25 0.73 -8.98
CA PHE A 48 11.24 0.48 -10.03
C PHE A 48 12.58 1.16 -9.75
N ILE A 49 12.58 2.45 -9.35
CA ILE A 49 13.82 3.18 -9.00
C ILE A 49 14.55 2.56 -7.80
N LYS A 50 13.81 2.12 -6.78
CA LYS A 50 14.33 1.53 -5.53
C LYS A 50 14.56 0.02 -5.64
N GLY A 51 14.14 -0.62 -6.74
CA GLY A 51 14.22 -2.07 -6.94
C GLY A 51 13.36 -2.88 -5.97
N GLN A 52 12.31 -2.28 -5.39
CA GLN A 52 11.44 -2.88 -4.37
C GLN A 52 10.00 -2.89 -4.84
N LEU A 53 9.46 -4.10 -5.09
CA LEU A 53 8.04 -4.31 -5.31
C LEU A 53 7.32 -4.00 -4.00
N GLY A 54 6.35 -3.10 -3.99
CA GLY A 54 5.72 -2.69 -2.73
C GLY A 54 5.87 -1.23 -2.36
N TYR A 55 6.88 -0.57 -2.91
CA TYR A 55 7.34 0.70 -2.36
C TYR A 55 6.46 1.87 -2.78
N CYS A 56 5.95 2.63 -1.81
CA CYS A 56 5.11 3.79 -2.08
C CYS A 56 5.75 5.11 -1.61
N LEU A 57 5.31 6.24 -2.19
CA LEU A 57 5.76 7.59 -1.81
C LEU A 57 5.65 7.85 -0.31
N LEU A 58 4.53 7.44 0.30
CA LEU A 58 4.31 7.68 1.72
C LEU A 58 5.32 6.90 2.56
N THR A 59 5.80 5.73 2.11
CA THR A 59 6.80 4.92 2.83
C THR A 59 8.14 5.63 2.87
N ASP A 60 8.56 6.25 1.75
CA ASP A 60 9.78 7.06 1.69
C ASP A 60 9.72 8.22 2.69
N TRP A 61 8.61 8.95 2.69
CA TRP A 61 8.40 10.05 3.63
C TRP A 61 8.37 9.57 5.09
N HIS A 62 7.70 8.44 5.33
CA HIS A 62 7.62 7.86 6.67
C HIS A 62 8.99 7.44 7.18
N TRP A 63 9.82 6.86 6.34
CA TRP A 63 11.20 6.50 6.68
C TRP A 63 12.06 7.71 6.95
N ASP A 64 11.90 8.81 6.21
CA ASP A 64 12.63 10.06 6.50
C ASP A 64 12.30 10.60 7.90
N ILE A 65 11.03 10.52 8.30
CA ILE A 65 10.60 10.90 9.65
C ILE A 65 11.18 9.96 10.70
N LYS A 66 11.15 8.65 10.47
CA LYS A 66 11.69 7.65 11.39
C LYS A 66 13.21 7.77 11.55
N ARG A 67 13.94 8.02 10.46
CA ARG A 67 15.37 8.35 10.50
C ARG A 67 15.64 9.60 11.31
N ALA A 68 14.81 10.64 11.15
CA ALA A 68 14.91 11.86 11.95
C ALA A 68 14.59 11.63 13.44
N LEU A 69 13.80 10.60 13.77
CA LEU A 69 13.54 10.15 15.14
C LEU A 69 14.65 9.22 15.69
N GLY A 70 15.65 8.86 14.88
CA GLY A 70 16.80 8.04 15.28
C GLY A 70 16.67 6.54 14.97
N GLU A 71 15.57 6.09 14.35
CA GLU A 71 15.43 4.69 13.91
C GLU A 71 16.33 4.44 12.67
N ARG A 72 17.19 3.41 12.75
CA ARG A 72 18.12 3.03 11.66
C ARG A 72 17.86 1.64 11.08
N HIS A 73 17.19 0.77 11.82
CA HIS A 73 16.77 -0.55 11.35
C HIS A 73 15.36 -0.47 10.77
N LEU A 74 15.24 0.19 9.63
CA LEU A 74 13.99 0.26 8.89
C LEU A 74 14.00 -0.86 7.84
N PRO A 75 13.00 -1.75 7.86
CA PRO A 75 12.89 -2.83 6.89
C PRO A 75 12.57 -2.26 5.51
N SER A 76 12.52 -3.12 4.50
CA SER A 76 12.48 -2.72 3.09
C SER A 76 11.11 -2.25 2.60
N SER A 77 10.03 -2.57 3.33
CA SER A 77 8.67 -2.14 3.03
C SER A 77 7.89 -1.78 4.28
N PHE A 78 6.84 -0.98 4.14
CA PHE A 78 5.97 -0.62 5.25
C PHE A 78 5.17 -1.81 5.79
N ILE A 79 4.79 -2.76 4.94
CA ILE A 79 4.06 -3.96 5.37
C ILE A 79 4.98 -4.82 6.25
N GLU A 80 6.25 -5.00 5.83
CA GLU A 80 7.27 -5.71 6.62
C GLU A 80 7.46 -5.03 7.98
N TYR A 81 7.59 -3.69 8.00
CA TYR A 81 7.65 -2.91 9.23
C TYR A 81 6.48 -3.18 10.17
N ILE A 82 5.24 -3.11 9.68
CA ILE A 82 4.07 -3.35 10.52
C ILE A 82 3.99 -4.81 10.98
N VAL A 83 4.29 -5.75 10.10
CA VAL A 83 4.24 -7.18 10.43
C VAL A 83 5.26 -7.51 11.51
N GLU A 84 6.51 -7.09 11.36
CA GLU A 84 7.55 -7.25 12.38
C GLU A 84 7.17 -6.55 13.69
N HIS A 85 6.66 -5.30 13.61
CA HIS A 85 6.32 -4.53 14.81
C HIS A 85 5.11 -5.11 15.57
N LEU A 86 4.13 -5.66 14.87
CA LEU A 86 2.92 -6.25 15.49
C LEU A 86 3.13 -7.68 15.97
N THR A 87 3.90 -8.49 15.24
CA THR A 87 4.05 -9.93 15.53
C THR A 87 5.36 -10.26 16.24
N GLY A 88 6.37 -9.39 16.15
CA GLY A 88 7.73 -9.66 16.62
C GLY A 88 8.46 -10.72 15.79
N VAL A 89 7.88 -11.17 14.69
CA VAL A 89 8.42 -12.22 13.82
C VAL A 89 8.96 -11.59 12.54
N ASP A 90 10.22 -11.89 12.22
CA ASP A 90 10.83 -11.60 10.92
C ASP A 90 10.20 -12.55 9.88
N PHE A 91 9.13 -12.08 9.26
CA PHE A 91 8.55 -12.78 8.13
C PHE A 91 9.43 -12.53 6.92
N SER A 92 9.89 -13.62 6.29
CA SER A 92 10.68 -13.54 5.06
C SER A 92 10.06 -12.52 4.10
N LYS A 93 10.87 -11.52 3.71
CA LYS A 93 10.54 -10.48 2.73
C LYS A 93 9.74 -11.00 1.53
N MET A 94 10.06 -12.21 1.06
CA MET A 94 9.36 -12.85 -0.07
C MET A 94 7.86 -13.07 0.20
N VAL A 95 7.49 -13.49 1.42
CA VAL A 95 6.10 -13.74 1.81
C VAL A 95 5.33 -12.43 1.85
N VAL A 96 5.91 -11.41 2.48
CA VAL A 96 5.30 -10.08 2.62
C VAL A 96 5.11 -9.41 1.26
N ASP A 97 6.14 -9.44 0.41
CA ASP A 97 6.07 -8.88 -0.95
C ASP A 97 5.02 -9.63 -1.79
N THR A 98 5.00 -10.96 -1.72
CA THR A 98 4.04 -11.78 -2.47
C THR A 98 2.60 -11.49 -2.02
N ALA A 99 2.35 -11.38 -0.72
CA ALA A 99 1.03 -11.06 -0.19
C ALA A 99 0.57 -9.65 -0.62
N THR A 100 1.49 -8.68 -0.60
CA THR A 100 1.19 -7.30 -0.99
C THR A 100 0.89 -7.20 -2.49
N VAL A 101 1.69 -7.86 -3.34
CA VAL A 101 1.47 -7.95 -4.79
C VAL A 101 0.15 -8.66 -5.08
N ALA A 102 -0.10 -9.80 -4.43
CA ALA A 102 -1.34 -10.57 -4.62
C ALA A 102 -2.58 -9.74 -4.27
N GLY A 103 -2.53 -8.97 -3.17
CA GLY A 103 -3.60 -8.05 -2.77
C GLY A 103 -3.85 -6.96 -3.81
N LEU A 104 -2.79 -6.36 -4.36
CA LEU A 104 -2.89 -5.34 -5.40
C LEU A 104 -3.48 -5.91 -6.71
N VAL A 105 -3.00 -7.08 -7.14
CA VAL A 105 -3.51 -7.78 -8.34
C VAL A 105 -4.98 -8.12 -8.16
N LEU A 106 -5.39 -8.61 -6.98
CA LEU A 106 -6.79 -8.89 -6.69
C LEU A 106 -7.65 -7.63 -6.79
N ALA A 107 -7.22 -6.52 -6.19
CA ALA A 107 -7.93 -5.24 -6.26
C ALA A 107 -8.06 -4.73 -7.71
N LEU A 108 -7.02 -4.92 -8.53
CA LEU A 108 -7.03 -4.60 -9.96
C LEU A 108 -8.05 -5.42 -10.74
N VAL A 109 -8.01 -6.76 -10.58
CA VAL A 109 -8.93 -7.67 -11.27
C VAL A 109 -10.37 -7.35 -10.88
N MET A 110 -10.66 -7.19 -9.59
CA MET A 110 -12.01 -6.87 -9.12
C MET A 110 -12.48 -5.53 -9.68
N THR A 111 -11.66 -4.49 -9.60
CA THR A 111 -11.99 -3.17 -10.14
C THR A 111 -12.27 -3.23 -11.64
N GLY A 112 -11.47 -3.97 -12.41
CA GLY A 112 -11.68 -4.18 -13.85
C GLY A 112 -12.99 -4.93 -14.14
N VAL A 113 -13.29 -6.00 -13.41
CA VAL A 113 -14.55 -6.77 -13.55
C VAL A 113 -15.77 -5.89 -13.26
N PHE A 114 -15.74 -5.10 -12.19
CA PHE A 114 -16.85 -4.20 -11.86
C PHE A 114 -16.97 -3.03 -12.83
N TRP A 115 -15.87 -2.53 -13.37
CA TRP A 115 -15.88 -1.51 -14.42
C TRP A 115 -16.53 -2.06 -15.70
N TRP A 116 -16.11 -3.25 -16.15
CA TRP A 116 -16.68 -3.91 -17.33
C TRP A 116 -18.17 -4.22 -17.16
N LYS A 117 -18.59 -4.71 -15.98
CA LYS A 117 -20.01 -4.97 -15.69
C LYS A 117 -20.84 -3.69 -15.60
N GLY A 118 -20.25 -2.58 -15.15
CA GLY A 118 -20.91 -1.27 -15.09
C GLY A 118 -21.14 -0.65 -16.47
N GLY A 119 -20.16 -0.77 -17.38
CA GLY A 119 -20.27 -0.27 -18.75
C GLY A 119 -21.23 -1.04 -19.67
N ARG A 120 -21.66 -2.25 -19.27
CA ARG A 120 -22.69 -3.04 -19.98
C ARG A 120 -24.14 -2.72 -19.58
N ARG A 121 -24.37 -1.75 -18.69
CA ARG A 121 -25.71 -1.36 -18.20
C ARG A 121 -26.18 0.03 -18.65
N THR A 122 -25.47 0.65 -19.58
CA THR A 122 -25.83 1.92 -20.27
C THR A 122 -25.84 1.66 -21.76
#